data_AF-Q82X27-F1
#
_entry.id   AF-Q82X27-F1
#
_cell.length_a   1.000
_cell.length_b   1.000
_cell.length_c   1.000
_cell.angle_alpha   90.00
_cell.angle_beta   90.00
_cell.angle_gamma   90.00
#
_symmetry.space_group_name_H-M   'P 1'
#
loop_
_entity.id
_entity.type
_entity.pdbx_description
1 polymer ?
#
loop_
_entity_poly.entity_id
_entity_poly.type
_entity_poly.pdbx_seq_one_letter_code
_entity_poly.pdbx_strand_id
1 'polypeptide(L)'
;MKVITYYQVIADSTAQTDCAFFIEFMLTVIEETLSESQIITPQATLQDIPQAVLEIMEQYPGLAEFCQHPRSCTELQAFYHLNDREHFRKAVLTPLLDAGWLRRTQPDKPNSPRQKYFREH
;
A
#
# COMPACT_ATOMS: atom_id res chain seq x y z
N MET A 1 28.87 -20.13 4.06
CA MET A 1 27.48 -20.59 3.87
C MET A 1 27.39 -21.15 2.46
N LYS A 2 26.99 -22.40 2.29
CA LYS A 2 26.91 -23.03 0.96
C LYS A 2 25.70 -22.41 0.25
N VAL A 3 25.88 -21.75 -0.88
CA VAL A 3 24.76 -21.22 -1.67
C VAL A 3 24.09 -22.43 -2.32
N ILE A 4 22.94 -22.82 -1.78
CA ILE A 4 22.13 -23.92 -2.31
C ILE A 4 21.15 -23.32 -3.31
N THR A 5 21.10 -23.87 -4.53
CA THR A 5 20.23 -23.38 -5.60
C THR A 5 19.00 -24.27 -5.74
N TYR A 6 17.88 -23.70 -6.24
CA TYR A 6 16.62 -24.43 -6.47
C TYR A 6 16.80 -25.77 -7.20
N TYR A 7 17.59 -25.79 -8.28
CA TYR A 7 17.83 -27.00 -9.06
C TYR A 7 18.66 -28.06 -8.33
N GLN A 8 19.57 -27.65 -7.42
CA GLN A 8 20.34 -28.59 -6.60
C GLN A 8 19.43 -29.32 -5.59
N VAL A 9 18.50 -28.59 -4.97
CA VAL A 9 17.55 -29.17 -4.00
C VAL A 9 16.65 -30.22 -4.65
N ILE A 10 16.19 -29.99 -5.89
CA ILE A 10 15.40 -30.98 -6.64
C ILE A 10 16.22 -32.24 -6.95
N ALA A 11 17.46 -32.07 -7.43
CA ALA A 11 18.33 -33.18 -7.77
C ALA A 11 18.64 -34.05 -6.54
N ASP A 12 18.95 -33.41 -5.41
CA ASP A 12 19.30 -34.10 -4.16
C ASP A 12 18.08 -34.79 -3.52
N SER A 13 16.89 -34.17 -3.61
CA SER A 13 15.63 -34.77 -3.12
C SER A 13 15.21 -35.99 -3.96
N THR A 14 15.46 -35.92 -5.28
CA THR A 14 15.20 -37.04 -6.20
C THR A 14 16.18 -38.19 -5.93
N ALA A 15 17.46 -37.89 -5.71
CA ALA A 15 18.48 -38.90 -5.43
C ALA A 15 18.24 -39.62 -4.09
N GLN A 16 17.70 -38.91 -3.10
CA GLN A 16 17.42 -39.44 -1.76
C GLN A 16 16.01 -40.04 -1.64
N THR A 17 15.15 -39.90 -2.66
CA THR A 17 13.71 -40.26 -2.62
C THR A 17 13.01 -39.63 -1.42
N ASP A 18 13.45 -38.44 -1.01
CA ASP A 18 12.96 -37.71 0.15
C ASP A 18 12.61 -36.28 -0.26
N CYS A 19 11.31 -35.96 -0.18
CA CYS A 19 10.79 -34.65 -0.52
C CYS A 19 10.79 -33.67 0.65
N ALA A 20 11.11 -34.10 1.88
CA ALA A 20 11.12 -33.24 3.06
C ALA A 20 12.10 -32.06 2.87
N PHE A 21 13.29 -32.33 2.34
CA PHE A 21 14.31 -31.32 2.07
C PHE A 21 13.87 -30.25 1.06
N PHE A 22 13.12 -30.65 0.02
CA PHE A 22 12.53 -29.72 -0.94
C PHE A 22 11.42 -28.87 -0.33
N ILE A 23 10.56 -29.46 0.49
CA ILE A 23 9.47 -28.74 1.16
C ILE A 23 10.05 -27.68 2.11
N GLU A 24 11.04 -28.03 2.93
CA GLU A 24 11.70 -27.08 3.85
C GLU A 24 12.37 -25.92 3.10
N PHE A 25 13.04 -26.21 1.98
CA PHE A 25 13.63 -25.19 1.13
C PHE A 25 12.57 -24.25 0.55
N MET A 26 11.47 -24.80 0.01
CA MET A 26 10.40 -23.99 -0.56
C MET A 26 9.69 -23.15 0.52
N LEU A 27 9.48 -23.70 1.72
CA LEU A 27 8.93 -22.95 2.85
C LEU A 27 9.84 -21.80 3.28
N THR A 28 11.16 -22.00 3.27
CA THR A 28 12.15 -20.94 3.55
C THR A 28 12.10 -19.83 2.50
N VAL A 29 12.05 -20.18 1.21
CA VAL A 29 11.93 -19.19 0.12
C VAL A 29 10.60 -18.44 0.21
N ILE A 30 9.51 -19.12 0.55
CA ILE A 30 8.21 -18.47 0.77
C ILE A 30 8.28 -17.54 1.99
N GLU A 31 8.88 -17.97 3.10
CA GLU A 31 9.06 -17.13 4.28
C GLU A 31 9.93 -15.91 3.99
N GLU A 32 11.04 -16.07 3.26
CA GLU A 32 11.93 -14.99 2.86
C GLU A 32 11.23 -14.01 1.93
N THR A 33 10.52 -14.49 0.89
CA THR A 33 9.76 -13.63 -0.03
C THR A 33 8.59 -12.91 0.66
N LEU A 34 7.89 -13.58 1.59
CA LEU A 34 6.86 -12.96 2.41
C LEU A 34 7.45 -11.93 3.38
N SER A 35 8.64 -12.18 3.93
CA SER A 35 9.35 -11.25 4.82
C SER A 35 9.92 -10.05 4.07
N GLU A 36 10.43 -10.23 2.86
CA GLU A 36 10.84 -9.12 1.97
C GLU A 36 9.62 -8.30 1.51
N SER A 37 8.45 -8.93 1.39
CA SER A 37 7.18 -8.26 1.11
C SER A 37 6.57 -7.53 2.33
N GLN A 38 7.19 -7.60 3.52
CA GLN A 38 6.66 -6.99 4.76
C GLN A 38 7.13 -5.55 5.04
N ILE A 39 7.55 -4.80 4.02
CA ILE A 39 7.55 -3.34 4.12
C ILE A 39 6.14 -2.85 3.68
N ILE A 40 5.27 -2.62 4.69
CA ILE A 40 4.03 -1.79 4.70
C ILE A 40 2.65 -2.51 4.65
N THR A 41 2.11 -2.85 5.85
CA THR A 41 0.68 -2.80 6.30
C THR A 41 -0.41 -3.79 5.79
N PRO A 42 -1.53 -3.98 6.55
CA PRO A 42 -2.34 -5.21 6.54
C PRO A 42 -3.13 -5.42 5.25
N GLN A 43 -2.97 -6.62 4.70
CA GLN A 43 -3.31 -6.98 3.34
C GLN A 43 -4.66 -7.72 3.30
N ALA A 44 -5.75 -6.95 3.23
CA ALA A 44 -7.04 -7.44 2.71
C ALA A 44 -7.77 -6.43 1.81
N THR A 45 -7.21 -5.24 1.56
CA THR A 45 -7.89 -4.15 0.81
C THR A 45 -7.02 -3.45 -0.25
N LEU A 46 -5.75 -3.86 -0.44
CA LEU A 46 -4.78 -3.12 -1.26
C LEU A 46 -4.63 -3.59 -2.72
N GLN A 47 -5.20 -4.72 -3.13
CA GLN A 47 -4.98 -5.26 -4.48
C GLN A 47 -5.67 -4.46 -5.61
N ASP A 48 -6.62 -3.57 -5.29
CA ASP A 48 -7.30 -2.70 -6.26
C ASP A 48 -6.90 -1.22 -6.19
N ILE A 49 -5.92 -0.86 -5.35
CA ILE A 49 -5.46 0.54 -5.27
C ILE A 49 -4.51 0.83 -6.44
N PRO A 50 -4.79 1.83 -7.31
CA PRO A 50 -3.94 2.16 -8.44
C PRO A 50 -2.51 2.51 -8.01
N GLN A 51 -1.50 2.12 -8.81
CA GLN A 51 -0.08 2.40 -8.53
C GLN A 51 0.20 3.88 -8.24
N ALA A 52 -0.46 4.80 -8.97
CA ALA A 52 -0.33 6.24 -8.75
C ALA A 52 -0.76 6.67 -7.33
N VAL A 53 -1.70 5.96 -6.70
CA VAL A 53 -2.13 6.24 -5.33
C VAL A 53 -1.10 5.70 -4.32
N LEU A 54 -0.48 4.56 -4.60
CA LEU A 54 0.59 4.03 -3.79
C LEU A 54 1.79 4.99 -3.74
N GLU A 55 2.20 5.51 -4.90
CA GLU A 55 3.27 6.52 -5.02
C GLU A 55 2.97 7.79 -4.19
N ILE A 56 1.72 8.27 -4.23
CA ILE A 56 1.28 9.42 -3.42
C ILE A 56 1.37 9.10 -1.92
N MET A 57 1.03 7.88 -1.51
CA MET A 57 1.11 7.48 -0.10
C MET A 57 2.54 7.31 0.38
N GLU A 58 3.41 6.74 -0.44
CA GLU A 58 4.84 6.55 -0.15
C GLU A 58 5.57 7.89 -0.05
N GLN A 59 5.22 8.86 -0.89
CA GLN A 59 5.82 10.19 -0.87
C GLN A 59 5.51 10.97 0.43
N TYR A 60 4.42 10.63 1.13
CA TYR A 60 3.95 11.34 2.31
C TYR A 60 3.65 10.39 3.49
N PRO A 61 4.70 9.83 4.12
CA PRO A 61 4.55 8.98 5.31
C PRO A 61 4.00 9.83 6.46
N GLY A 62 2.75 9.57 6.84
CA GLY A 62 2.00 10.35 7.85
C GLY A 62 0.63 10.82 7.37
N LEU A 63 0.36 10.76 6.07
CA LEU A 63 -0.97 11.06 5.53
C LEU A 63 -2.08 10.22 6.18
N ALA A 64 -1.79 8.92 6.38
CA ALA A 64 -2.66 7.98 7.04
C ALA A 64 -3.08 8.45 8.45
N GLU A 65 -2.11 8.90 9.24
CA GLU A 65 -2.33 9.39 10.61
C GLU A 65 -3.05 10.73 10.61
N PHE A 66 -2.65 11.62 9.69
CA PHE A 66 -3.24 12.94 9.54
C PHE A 66 -4.74 12.87 9.21
N CYS A 67 -5.13 11.90 8.36
CA CYS A 67 -6.50 11.69 7.88
C CYS A 67 -7.35 10.77 8.78
N GLN A 68 -6.85 10.34 9.96
CA GLN A 68 -7.67 9.65 10.97
C GLN A 68 -8.84 10.53 11.46
N HIS A 69 -8.66 11.85 11.41
CA HIS A 69 -9.71 12.82 11.66
C HIS A 69 -10.08 13.55 10.37
N PRO A 70 -11.36 13.93 10.17
CA PRO A 70 -11.75 14.67 8.98
C PRO A 70 -10.99 15.99 8.82
N ARG A 71 -10.28 16.12 7.69
CA ARG A 71 -9.49 17.29 7.31
C ARG A 71 -10.14 18.07 6.19
N SER A 72 -10.00 19.39 6.21
CA SER A 72 -10.44 20.24 5.10
C SER A 72 -9.50 20.11 3.90
N CYS A 73 -9.97 20.54 2.73
CA CYS A 73 -9.13 20.61 1.53
C CYS A 73 -7.88 21.48 1.74
N THR A 74 -8.01 22.57 2.51
CA THR A 74 -6.89 23.50 2.77
C THR A 74 -5.87 22.91 3.73
N GLU A 75 -6.33 22.16 4.74
CA GLU A 75 -5.44 21.43 5.66
C GLU A 75 -4.64 20.36 4.92
N LEU A 76 -5.30 19.59 4.04
CA LEU A 76 -4.60 18.61 3.22
C LEU A 76 -3.62 19.30 2.27
N GLN A 77 -4.06 20.32 1.53
CA GLN A 77 -3.16 21.04 0.63
C GLN A 77 -1.91 21.58 1.35
N ALA A 78 -2.06 22.09 2.57
CA ALA A 78 -0.95 22.54 3.39
C ALA A 78 -0.03 21.39 3.83
N PHE A 79 -0.58 20.23 4.17
CA PHE A 79 0.18 19.02 4.48
C PHE A 79 1.05 18.55 3.31
N TYR A 80 0.56 18.68 2.07
CA TYR A 80 1.31 18.35 0.86
C TYR A 80 2.29 19.44 0.42
N HIS A 81 2.32 20.59 1.08
CA HIS A 81 3.12 21.77 0.71
C HIS A 81 2.90 22.23 -0.75
N LEU A 82 1.68 22.03 -1.28
CA LEU A 82 1.33 22.42 -2.64
C LEU A 82 0.61 23.77 -2.65
N ASN A 83 1.15 24.74 -3.40
CA ASN A 83 0.52 26.06 -3.52
C ASN A 83 -0.65 26.07 -4.52
N ASP A 84 -0.59 25.21 -5.54
CA ASP A 84 -1.62 25.12 -6.56
C ASP A 84 -2.76 24.18 -6.12
N ARG A 85 -3.92 24.79 -5.90
CA ARG A 85 -5.14 24.09 -5.47
C ARG A 85 -5.72 23.20 -6.56
N GLU A 86 -5.64 23.60 -7.83
CA GLU A 86 -6.12 22.78 -8.95
C GLU A 86 -5.24 21.55 -9.12
N HIS A 87 -3.91 21.75 -9.07
CA HIS A 87 -2.95 20.66 -9.14
C HIS A 87 -3.17 19.69 -7.97
N PHE A 88 -3.23 20.17 -6.73
CA PHE A 88 -3.51 19.33 -5.56
C PHE A 88 -4.80 18.52 -5.75
N ARG A 89 -5.86 19.15 -6.25
CA ARG A 89 -7.13 18.44 -6.47
C ARG A 89 -6.98 17.31 -7.50
N LYS A 90 -6.40 17.60 -8.66
CA LYS A 90 -6.32 16.65 -9.79
C LYS A 90 -5.27 15.56 -9.56
N ALA A 91 -4.12 15.92 -9.02
CA ALA A 91 -2.97 15.01 -8.88
C ALA A 91 -2.98 14.21 -7.58
N VAL A 92 -3.65 14.70 -6.52
CA VAL A 92 -3.59 14.07 -5.19
C VAL A 92 -4.98 13.71 -4.68
N LEU A 93 -5.86 14.70 -4.50
CA LEU A 93 -7.14 14.48 -3.83
C LEU A 93 -8.09 13.58 -4.62
N THR A 94 -8.25 13.81 -5.93
CA THR A 94 -9.14 13.01 -6.77
C THR A 94 -8.67 11.54 -6.87
N PRO A 95 -7.40 11.23 -7.16
CA PRO A 95 -6.91 9.85 -7.15
C PRO A 95 -7.17 9.12 -5.82
N LEU A 96 -6.93 9.77 -4.68
CA LEU A 96 -7.19 9.19 -3.36
C LEU A 96 -8.68 8.93 -3.09
N LEU A 97 -9.57 9.77 -3.64
CA LEU A 97 -11.01 9.58 -3.54
C LEU A 97 -11.51 8.48 -4.47
N ASP A 98 -11.01 8.43 -5.70
CA ASP A 98 -11.43 7.47 -6.72
C ASP A 98 -10.98 6.05 -6.36
N ALA A 99 -9.80 5.92 -5.74
CA ALA A 99 -9.32 4.66 -5.16
C ALA A 99 -9.99 4.29 -3.83
N GLY A 100 -10.91 5.11 -3.33
CA GLY A 100 -11.62 4.86 -2.06
C GLY A 100 -10.77 5.00 -0.80
N TRP A 101 -9.50 5.41 -0.93
CA TRP A 101 -8.57 5.58 0.18
C TRP A 101 -8.99 6.74 1.11
N LEU A 102 -9.49 7.84 0.51
CA LEU A 102 -10.23 8.90 1.22
C LEU A 102 -11.72 8.83 0.91
N ARG A 103 -12.54 9.25 1.88
CA ARG A 103 -13.96 9.53 1.69
C ARG A 103 -14.35 10.94 2.05
N ARG A 104 -15.50 11.32 1.49
CA ARG A 104 -16.18 12.59 1.72
C ARG A 104 -17.07 12.50 2.97
N THR A 105 -17.00 13.51 3.83
CA THR A 105 -17.94 13.65 4.96
C THR A 105 -19.36 14.04 4.52
N GLN A 106 -19.52 14.83 3.44
CA GLN A 106 -20.82 15.13 2.83
C GLN A 106 -20.83 14.67 1.37
N PRO A 107 -21.10 13.38 1.09
CA PRO A 107 -21.12 12.87 -0.28
C PRO A 107 -22.20 13.53 -1.15
N ASP A 108 -23.37 13.86 -0.58
CA ASP A 108 -24.50 14.47 -1.31
C ASP A 108 -24.24 15.92 -1.74
N LYS A 109 -23.29 16.60 -1.08
CA LYS A 109 -22.94 18.00 -1.32
C LYS A 109 -21.42 18.13 -1.50
N PRO A 110 -20.87 17.62 -2.61
CA PRO A 110 -19.41 17.52 -2.81
C PRO A 110 -18.71 18.88 -2.85
N ASN A 111 -19.43 19.95 -3.21
CA ASN A 111 -18.91 21.32 -3.26
C ASN A 111 -19.24 22.14 -1.99
N SER A 112 -19.68 21.49 -0.91
CA SER A 112 -19.97 22.15 0.36
C SER A 112 -18.73 22.84 0.92
N PRO A 113 -18.82 24.09 1.42
CA PRO A 113 -17.68 24.75 2.06
C PRO A 113 -17.26 24.06 3.37
N ARG A 114 -18.14 23.24 3.96
CA ARG A 114 -17.86 22.43 5.15
C ARG A 114 -17.36 21.03 4.81
N GLN A 115 -17.04 20.77 3.55
CA GLN A 115 -16.57 19.47 3.08
C GLN A 115 -15.22 19.12 3.71
N LYS A 116 -15.15 17.94 4.32
CA LYS A 116 -13.93 17.34 4.86
C LYS A 116 -13.70 15.93 4.34
N TYR A 117 -12.47 15.47 4.46
CA TYR A 117 -11.96 14.20 3.94
C TYR A 117 -11.29 13.40 5.05
N PHE A 118 -11.51 12.10 5.06
CA PHE A 118 -10.98 11.19 6.07
C PHE A 118 -10.74 9.81 5.45
N ARG A 119 -9.89 9.01 6.09
CA ARG A 119 -9.62 7.62 5.69
C ARG A 119 -10.66 6.67 6.34
N GLU A 120 -11.19 5.65 5.63
CA GLU A 120 -11.87 4.55 6.37
C GLU A 120 -10.83 3.79 7.16
N HIS A 121 -11.22 3.37 8.35
CA HIS A 121 -10.52 2.32 9.07
C HIS A 121 -10.77 0.97 8.42
#